data_AF-A0A7R9MBC0-F1
#
_entry.id   AF-A0A7R9MBC0-F1
#
_cell.length_a   1.000
_cell.length_b   1.000
_cell.length_c   1.000
_cell.angle_alpha   90.00
_cell.angle_beta   90.00
_cell.angle_gamma   90.00
#
_symmetry.space_group_name_H-M   'P 1'
#
loop_
_entity.id
_entity.type
_entity.pdbx_description
1 polymer ?
#
loop_
_entity_poly.entity_id
_entity_poly.type
_entity_poly.pdbx_seq_one_letter_code
_entity_poly.pdbx_strand_id
1 'polypeptide(L)'
;MAVTGRKHLTRCGKCCYYCRQVTTFLFSHIGLCTLLIGYALMGAFTFQALELKNEEKQRLEMLTIREHMIQQLWNITQESPVLSQHEWTHAAEGKLETFEKTLLEAVLRKGYDGSDDVTRKSSQWSFSGSLLYSIIVITTIGYGNIAPRTDWGKVVTILYAIIGIPLMLFCLSSIGHAMAHSFKFIYWKCLCYLCVAPKRHRRPAQKRR
;
A
#
# COMPACT_ATOMS: atom_id res chain seq x y z
N MET A 1 -59.42 8.39 29.70
CA MET A 1 -58.49 7.24 29.63
C MET A 1 -58.23 6.91 28.16
N ALA A 2 -57.13 7.43 27.59
CA ALA A 2 -56.76 7.17 26.20
C ALA A 2 -55.87 5.93 26.14
N VAL A 3 -56.38 4.87 25.51
CA VAL A 3 -55.67 3.61 25.30
C VAL A 3 -54.69 3.81 24.15
N THR A 4 -53.39 3.78 24.47
CA THR A 4 -52.29 3.75 23.50
C THR A 4 -52.24 2.39 22.80
N GLY A 5 -52.95 2.29 21.67
CA GLY A 5 -52.85 1.17 20.74
C GLY A 5 -51.47 1.12 20.07
N ARG A 6 -50.62 0.20 20.54
CA ARG A 6 -49.36 -0.19 19.87
C ARG A 6 -49.66 -0.66 18.44
N LYS A 7 -49.22 0.10 17.43
CA LYS A 7 -49.25 -0.33 16.02
C LYS A 7 -48.37 -1.58 15.86
N HIS A 8 -48.99 -2.73 15.63
CA HIS A 8 -48.32 -4.01 15.45
C HIS A 8 -47.82 -4.11 13.99
N LEU A 9 -46.57 -3.72 13.72
CA LEU A 9 -45.97 -3.88 12.38
C LEU A 9 -45.82 -5.39 12.05
N THR A 10 -46.37 -5.79 10.90
CA THR A 10 -46.31 -7.16 10.33
C THR A 10 -44.87 -7.62 10.07
N ARG A 11 -44.62 -8.94 10.09
CA ARG A 11 -43.30 -9.56 9.84
C ARG A 11 -42.64 -9.10 8.51
N CYS A 12 -43.44 -8.80 7.50
CA CYS A 12 -42.99 -8.27 6.20
C CYS A 12 -42.45 -6.83 6.31
N GLY A 13 -43.08 -5.97 7.12
CA GLY A 13 -42.60 -4.61 7.38
C GLY A 13 -41.28 -4.58 8.17
N LYS A 14 -41.08 -5.54 9.10
CA LYS A 14 -39.79 -5.74 9.77
C LYS A 14 -38.72 -6.23 8.79
N CYS A 15 -39.05 -7.17 7.90
CA CYS A 15 -38.12 -7.65 6.86
C CYS A 15 -37.71 -6.53 5.89
N CYS A 16 -38.66 -5.75 5.38
CA CYS A 16 -38.39 -4.64 4.46
C CYS A 16 -37.62 -3.49 5.13
N TYR A 17 -37.89 -3.21 6.41
CA TYR A 17 -37.13 -2.27 7.23
C TYR A 17 -35.70 -2.75 7.48
N TYR A 18 -35.49 -4.00 7.90
CA TYR A 18 -34.17 -4.58 8.07
C TYR A 18 -33.41 -4.70 6.74
N CYS A 19 -34.08 -5.01 5.63
CA CYS A 19 -33.46 -5.09 4.31
C CYS A 19 -33.03 -3.70 3.81
N ARG A 20 -33.86 -2.66 4.02
CA ARG A 20 -33.53 -1.25 3.74
C ARG A 20 -32.42 -0.73 4.65
N GLN A 21 -32.40 -1.14 5.91
CA GLN A 21 -31.36 -0.74 6.86
C GLN A 21 -30.04 -1.46 6.60
N VAL A 22 -30.07 -2.73 6.19
CA VAL A 22 -28.91 -3.49 5.72
C VAL A 22 -28.40 -2.94 4.40
N THR A 23 -29.24 -2.60 3.42
CA THR A 23 -28.76 -1.95 2.18
C THR A 23 -28.16 -0.59 2.45
N THR A 24 -28.74 0.23 3.33
CA THR A 24 -28.16 1.53 3.72
C THR A 24 -26.84 1.37 4.49
N PHE A 25 -26.74 0.36 5.36
CA PHE A 25 -25.52 0.02 6.09
C PHE A 25 -24.41 -0.54 5.17
N LEU A 26 -24.77 -1.44 4.24
CA LEU A 26 -23.89 -1.97 3.20
C LEU A 26 -23.42 -0.83 2.29
N PHE A 27 -24.30 0.06 1.82
CA PHE A 27 -23.93 1.20 0.97
C PHE A 27 -23.02 2.19 1.70
N SER A 28 -23.20 2.39 3.02
CA SER A 28 -22.36 3.31 3.78
C SER A 28 -20.99 2.72 4.11
N HIS A 29 -20.90 1.49 4.64
CA HIS A 29 -19.62 0.90 5.01
C HIS A 29 -18.85 0.37 3.80
N ILE A 30 -19.52 -0.39 2.92
CA ILE A 30 -18.89 -0.92 1.69
C ILE A 30 -18.64 0.22 0.71
N GLY A 31 -19.55 1.18 0.58
CA GLY A 31 -19.35 2.32 -0.33
C GLY A 31 -18.13 3.16 0.02
N LEU A 32 -17.83 3.38 1.31
CA LEU A 32 -16.62 4.07 1.74
C LEU A 32 -15.35 3.27 1.43
N CYS A 33 -15.36 1.96 1.69
CA CYS A 33 -14.25 1.09 1.34
C CYS A 33 -14.02 1.05 -0.17
N THR A 34 -15.09 0.94 -0.97
CA THR A 34 -15.01 0.96 -2.44
C THR A 34 -14.51 2.30 -2.96
N LEU A 35 -14.96 3.42 -2.37
CA LEU A 35 -14.46 4.75 -2.70
C LEU A 35 -12.96 4.87 -2.40
N LEU A 36 -12.50 4.38 -1.26
CA LEU A 36 -11.08 4.37 -0.89
C LEU A 36 -10.25 3.51 -1.83
N ILE A 37 -10.74 2.33 -2.21
CA ILE A 37 -10.08 1.45 -3.20
C ILE A 37 -10.01 2.15 -4.55
N GLY A 38 -11.10 2.75 -5.02
CA GLY A 38 -11.13 3.53 -6.25
C GLY A 38 -10.14 4.71 -6.22
N TYR A 39 -10.06 5.40 -5.08
CA TYR A 39 -9.11 6.49 -4.86
C TYR A 39 -7.65 5.99 -4.92
N ALA A 40 -7.34 4.85 -4.30
CA ALA A 40 -6.02 4.23 -4.37
C ALA A 40 -5.64 3.78 -5.79
N LEU A 41 -6.59 3.23 -6.56
CA LEU A 41 -6.38 2.87 -7.96
C LEU A 41 -6.13 4.10 -8.83
N MET A 42 -6.91 5.18 -8.64
CA MET A 42 -6.69 6.45 -9.32
C MET A 42 -5.30 7.03 -9.00
N GLY A 43 -4.88 6.97 -7.73
CA GLY A 43 -3.52 7.31 -7.32
C GLY A 43 -2.47 6.47 -8.06
N ALA A 44 -2.68 5.15 -8.15
CA ALA A 44 -1.76 4.24 -8.82
C ALA A 44 -1.52 4.63 -10.28
N PHE A 45 -2.60 4.87 -11.03
CA PHE A 45 -2.49 5.33 -12.42
C PHE A 45 -1.79 6.68 -12.54
N THR A 46 -2.09 7.61 -11.62
CA THR A 46 -1.51 8.95 -11.63
C THR A 46 -0.01 8.91 -11.37
N PHE A 47 0.44 8.25 -10.29
CA PHE A 47 1.86 8.19 -9.95
C PHE A 47 2.67 7.35 -10.94
N GLN A 48 2.08 6.26 -11.45
CA GLN A 48 2.69 5.50 -12.55
C GLN A 48 2.92 6.40 -13.77
N ALA A 49 1.92 7.18 -14.18
CA ALA A 49 2.05 8.05 -15.35
C ALA A 49 3.10 9.16 -15.17
N LEU A 50 3.26 9.67 -13.93
CA LEU A 50 4.18 10.76 -13.61
C LEU A 50 5.63 10.30 -13.44
N GLU A 51 5.86 9.17 -12.77
CA GLU A 51 7.21 8.78 -12.34
C GLU A 51 7.85 7.68 -13.21
N LEU A 52 7.05 6.83 -13.89
CA LEU A 52 7.59 5.71 -14.66
C LEU A 52 8.58 6.17 -15.75
N LYS A 53 8.24 7.22 -16.49
CA LYS A 53 9.13 7.77 -17.54
C LYS A 53 10.44 8.33 -16.98
N ASN A 54 10.39 8.93 -15.78
CA ASN A 54 11.57 9.47 -15.13
C ASN A 54 12.48 8.34 -14.62
N GLU A 55 11.90 7.28 -14.04
CA GLU A 55 12.64 6.07 -13.65
C GLU A 55 13.34 5.42 -14.84
N GLU A 56 12.61 5.22 -15.96
CA GLU A 56 13.18 4.64 -17.18
C GLU A 56 14.33 5.47 -17.74
N LYS A 57 14.17 6.80 -17.77
CA LYS A 57 15.22 7.71 -18.22
C LYS A 57 16.47 7.59 -17.35
N GLN A 58 16.34 7.56 -16.04
CA GLN A 58 17.47 7.42 -15.13
C GLN A 58 18.18 6.08 -15.26
N ARG A 59 17.41 4.99 -15.45
CA ARG A 59 17.99 3.67 -15.70
C ARG A 59 18.83 3.68 -16.97
N LEU A 60 18.32 4.26 -18.06
CA LEU A 60 19.06 4.38 -19.32
C LEU A 60 20.32 5.25 -19.16
N GLU A 61 20.22 6.41 -18.48
CA GLU A 61 21.37 7.27 -18.19
C GLU A 61 22.46 6.51 -17.42
N MET A 62 22.09 5.73 -16.39
CA MET A 62 23.04 4.94 -15.60
C MET A 62 23.71 3.83 -16.40
N LEU A 63 22.98 3.16 -17.30
CA LEU A 63 23.56 2.17 -18.21
C LEU A 63 24.62 2.81 -19.12
N THR A 64 24.32 3.98 -19.71
CA THR A 64 25.28 4.70 -20.56
C THR A 64 26.50 5.17 -19.77
N ILE A 65 26.32 5.68 -18.54
CA ILE A 65 27.44 6.09 -17.67
C ILE A 65 28.34 4.90 -17.32
N ARG A 66 27.74 3.73 -17.04
CA ARG A 66 28.48 2.49 -16.78
C ARG A 66 29.28 2.06 -17.99
N GLU A 67 28.69 2.05 -19.18
CA GLU A 67 29.39 1.73 -20.43
C GLU A 67 30.55 2.71 -20.69
N HIS A 68 30.31 4.00 -20.48
CA HIS A 68 31.35 5.02 -20.65
C HIS A 68 32.53 4.79 -19.69
N MET A 69 32.27 4.45 -18.43
CA MET A 69 33.32 4.11 -17.46
C MET A 69 34.14 2.88 -17.89
N ILE A 70 33.48 1.84 -18.39
CA ILE A 70 34.17 0.64 -18.92
C ILE A 70 35.07 1.02 -20.11
N GLN A 71 34.58 1.86 -21.02
CA GLN A 71 35.36 2.32 -22.17
C GLN A 71 36.56 3.17 -21.73
N GLN A 72 36.40 4.03 -20.72
CA GLN A 72 37.51 4.81 -20.14
C GLN A 72 38.59 3.90 -19.54
N LEU A 73 38.20 2.85 -18.81
CA LEU A 73 39.15 1.86 -18.27
C LEU A 73 39.88 1.10 -19.39
N TRP A 74 39.16 0.72 -20.44
CA TRP A 74 39.76 0.04 -21.60
C TRP A 74 40.75 0.95 -22.35
N ASN A 75 40.42 2.23 -22.50
CA ASN A 75 41.29 3.20 -23.15
C ASN A 75 42.62 3.36 -22.37
N ILE A 76 42.56 3.41 -21.03
CA ILE A 76 43.77 3.44 -20.18
C ILE A 76 44.65 2.20 -20.41
N THR A 77 44.06 1.01 -20.59
CA THR A 77 44.84 -0.19 -20.91
C THR A 77 45.46 -0.16 -22.30
N GLN A 78 44.82 0.47 -23.30
CA GLN A 78 45.32 0.51 -24.68
C GLN A 78 46.34 1.61 -24.95
N GLU A 79 46.21 2.78 -24.31
CA GLU A 79 47.09 3.93 -24.54
C GLU A 79 48.48 3.76 -23.90
N SER A 80 48.62 2.84 -22.95
CA SER A 80 49.91 2.61 -22.28
C SER A 80 50.78 1.61 -23.04
N PRO A 81 52.02 1.99 -23.46
CA PRO A 81 52.92 1.09 -24.19
C PRO A 81 53.44 -0.08 -23.33
N VAL A 82 53.45 0.07 -22.00
CA VAL A 82 53.75 -0.99 -21.03
C VAL A 82 52.76 -0.89 -19.87
N LEU A 83 52.02 -1.97 -19.60
CA LEU A 83 51.03 -2.00 -18.54
C LEU A 83 51.69 -2.11 -17.15
N SER A 84 52.03 -0.97 -16.55
CA SER A 84 52.49 -0.89 -15.17
C SER A 84 51.31 -0.98 -14.21
N GLN A 85 51.36 -1.91 -13.26
CA GLN A 85 50.29 -2.09 -12.28
C GLN A 85 50.04 -0.80 -11.48
N HIS A 86 51.08 -0.11 -11.01
CA HIS A 86 50.93 1.05 -10.13
C HIS A 86 50.25 2.23 -10.84
N GLU A 87 50.75 2.61 -12.01
CA GLU A 87 50.19 3.72 -12.80
C GLU A 87 48.77 3.42 -13.28
N TRP A 88 48.53 2.19 -13.72
CA TRP A 88 47.19 1.76 -14.12
C TRP A 88 46.22 1.80 -12.95
N THR A 89 46.60 1.28 -11.78
CA THR A 89 45.74 1.29 -10.59
C THR A 89 45.36 2.72 -10.18
N HIS A 90 46.31 3.64 -10.17
CA HIS A 90 46.05 5.03 -9.80
C HIS A 90 45.13 5.74 -10.81
N ALA A 91 45.34 5.50 -12.11
CA ALA A 91 44.49 6.07 -13.16
C ALA A 91 43.06 5.49 -13.13
N ALA A 92 42.94 4.18 -12.92
CA ALA A 92 41.66 3.48 -12.81
C ALA A 92 40.88 3.93 -11.56
N GLU A 93 41.55 4.09 -10.41
CA GLU A 93 40.95 4.56 -9.16
C GLU A 93 40.30 5.94 -9.33
N GLY A 94 40.99 6.89 -9.98
CA GLY A 94 40.41 8.21 -10.24
C GLY A 94 39.15 8.19 -11.13
N LYS A 95 39.11 7.29 -12.13
CA LYS A 95 37.90 7.10 -12.96
C LYS A 95 36.78 6.43 -12.18
N LEU A 96 37.12 5.47 -11.33
CA LEU A 96 36.16 4.74 -10.50
C LEU A 96 35.54 5.66 -9.44
N GLU A 97 36.32 6.53 -8.80
CA GLU A 97 35.83 7.51 -7.81
C GLU A 97 34.81 8.48 -8.46
N THR A 98 35.06 8.89 -9.71
CA THR A 98 34.12 9.74 -10.47
C THR A 98 32.81 9.02 -10.76
N PHE A 99 32.89 7.75 -11.18
CA PHE A 99 31.71 6.91 -11.39
C PHE A 99 30.94 6.69 -10.09
N GLU A 100 31.63 6.39 -8.99
CA GLU A 100 31.03 6.17 -7.67
C GLU A 100 30.27 7.41 -7.20
N LYS A 101 30.86 8.61 -7.30
CA LYS A 101 30.17 9.87 -6.96
C LYS A 101 28.90 10.06 -7.78
N THR A 102 28.95 9.77 -9.08
CA THR A 102 27.80 9.90 -9.98
C THR A 102 26.71 8.88 -9.65
N LEU A 103 27.10 7.64 -9.36
CA LEU A 103 26.20 6.56 -8.94
C LEU A 103 25.50 6.91 -7.62
N LEU A 104 26.26 7.36 -6.62
CA LEU A 104 25.71 7.78 -5.33
C LEU A 104 24.73 8.94 -5.48
N GLU A 105 25.02 9.91 -6.34
CA GLU A 105 24.07 10.99 -6.64
C GLU A 105 22.78 10.46 -7.28
N ALA A 106 22.91 9.55 -8.25
CA ALA A 106 21.75 8.94 -8.91
C ALA A 106 20.88 8.16 -7.92
N VAL A 107 21.48 7.36 -7.03
CA VAL A 107 20.76 6.56 -6.03
C VAL A 107 20.09 7.46 -4.99
N LEU A 108 20.83 8.39 -4.39
CA LEU A 108 20.33 9.19 -3.26
C LEU A 108 19.34 10.28 -3.70
N ARG A 109 19.65 10.99 -4.78
CA ARG A 109 18.88 12.16 -5.20
C ARG A 109 17.88 11.85 -6.29
N LYS A 110 18.31 11.13 -7.31
CA LYS A 110 17.49 10.91 -8.50
C LYS A 110 16.54 9.70 -8.35
N GLY A 111 16.85 8.75 -7.46
CA GLY A 111 16.00 7.60 -7.17
C GLY A 111 16.35 6.37 -8.00
N TYR A 112 17.61 6.24 -8.41
CA TYR A 112 18.10 5.02 -9.06
C TYR A 112 18.13 3.85 -8.07
N ASP A 113 17.57 2.71 -8.46
CA ASP A 113 17.40 1.54 -7.59
C ASP A 113 18.50 0.49 -7.74
N GLY A 114 19.49 0.73 -8.60
CA GLY A 114 20.59 -0.21 -8.87
C GLY A 114 20.18 -1.43 -9.71
N SER A 115 18.97 -1.45 -10.27
CA SER A 115 18.51 -2.53 -11.14
C SER A 115 18.96 -2.31 -12.59
N ASP A 116 20.04 -3.02 -12.97
CA ASP A 116 20.56 -3.03 -14.34
C ASP A 116 19.90 -4.13 -15.20
N ASP A 117 18.98 -4.91 -14.62
CA ASP A 117 18.36 -6.05 -15.29
C ASP A 117 17.31 -5.59 -16.31
N VAL A 118 17.75 -5.42 -17.55
CA VAL A 118 16.91 -5.09 -18.70
C VAL A 118 15.86 -6.20 -18.97
N THR A 119 16.10 -7.43 -18.49
CA THR A 119 15.20 -8.57 -18.73
C THR A 119 14.06 -8.66 -17.70
N ARG A 120 14.28 -8.19 -16.47
CA ARG A 120 13.21 -8.01 -15.48
C ARG A 120 12.65 -6.59 -15.56
N LYS A 121 11.45 -6.46 -16.13
CA LYS A 121 10.56 -5.29 -16.05
C LYS A 121 10.12 -4.91 -14.61
N SER A 122 10.90 -5.23 -13.58
CA SER A 122 10.58 -4.83 -12.20
C SER A 122 10.94 -3.37 -11.99
N SER A 123 10.17 -2.46 -12.58
CA SER A 123 10.21 -1.04 -12.25
C SER A 123 9.52 -0.78 -10.92
N GLN A 124 10.13 0.10 -10.11
CA GLN A 124 9.56 0.53 -8.83
C GLN A 124 8.20 1.20 -9.04
N TRP A 125 8.06 1.97 -10.12
CA TRP A 125 6.83 2.61 -10.55
C TRP A 125 5.98 1.76 -11.50
N SER A 126 6.06 0.43 -11.40
CA SER A 126 5.05 -0.47 -11.95
C SER A 126 3.67 -0.21 -11.34
N PHE A 127 2.60 -0.74 -11.95
CA PHE A 127 1.24 -0.56 -11.43
C PHE A 127 1.11 -0.98 -9.95
N SER A 128 1.66 -2.15 -9.61
CA SER A 128 1.66 -2.67 -8.24
C SER A 128 2.47 -1.79 -7.28
N GLY A 129 3.63 -1.29 -7.72
CA GLY A 129 4.46 -0.39 -6.93
C GLY A 129 3.79 0.98 -6.69
N SER A 130 3.15 1.52 -7.72
CA SER A 130 2.39 2.78 -7.67
C SER A 130 1.13 2.66 -6.80
N LEU A 131 0.46 1.51 -6.84
CA LEU A 131 -0.66 1.19 -5.97
C LEU A 131 -0.22 1.09 -4.51
N LEU A 132 0.88 0.39 -4.25
CA LEU A 132 1.47 0.32 -2.91
C LEU A 132 1.86 1.72 -2.42
N TYR A 133 2.49 2.54 -3.26
CA TYR A 133 2.81 3.94 -2.96
C TYR A 133 1.55 4.73 -2.57
N SER A 134 0.49 4.62 -3.38
CA SER A 134 -0.78 5.31 -3.13
C SER A 134 -1.40 4.91 -1.79
N ILE A 135 -1.31 3.62 -1.43
CA ILE A 135 -1.79 3.09 -0.16
C ILE A 135 -0.94 3.60 1.02
N ILE A 136 0.39 3.58 0.92
CA ILE A 136 1.26 4.03 2.03
C ILE A 136 1.13 5.52 2.30
N VAL A 137 0.80 6.33 1.28
CA VAL A 137 0.54 7.76 1.43
C VAL A 137 -0.76 8.00 2.19
N ILE A 138 -1.88 7.40 1.74
CA ILE A 138 -3.17 7.61 2.42
C ILE A 138 -3.23 6.98 3.82
N THR A 139 -2.50 5.89 4.03
CA THR A 139 -2.38 5.23 5.35
C THR A 139 -1.35 5.90 6.25
N THR A 140 -0.59 6.87 5.75
CA THR A 140 0.48 7.58 6.47
C THR A 140 1.57 6.67 7.04
N ILE A 141 1.77 5.48 6.45
CA ILE A 141 2.83 4.54 6.87
C ILE A 141 4.21 5.09 6.48
N GLY A 142 4.35 5.52 5.22
CA GLY A 142 5.54 6.22 4.75
C GLY A 142 6.88 5.47 4.86
N TYR A 143 7.00 4.26 4.31
CA TYR A 143 8.27 3.48 4.33
C TYR A 143 9.49 4.20 3.75
N GLY A 144 9.30 5.18 2.86
CA GLY A 144 10.39 5.95 2.26
C GLY A 144 11.19 5.24 1.16
N ASN A 145 10.94 3.95 0.91
CA ASN A 145 11.64 3.18 -0.14
C ASN A 145 11.29 3.63 -1.56
N ILE A 146 10.04 4.05 -1.79
CA ILE A 146 9.54 4.56 -3.07
C ILE A 146 8.95 5.94 -2.80
N ALA A 147 9.46 6.96 -3.49
CA ALA A 147 9.00 8.34 -3.36
C ALA A 147 9.16 9.09 -4.68
N PRO A 148 8.21 9.96 -5.07
CA PRO A 148 8.24 10.67 -6.33
C PRO A 148 9.42 11.62 -6.38
N ARG A 149 10.14 11.60 -7.49
CA ARG A 149 11.34 12.41 -7.69
C ARG A 149 11.06 13.60 -8.59
N THR A 150 10.02 13.51 -9.42
CA THR A 150 9.56 14.63 -10.25
C THR A 150 8.88 15.70 -9.39
N ASP A 151 9.02 16.96 -9.80
CA ASP A 151 8.40 18.07 -9.06
C ASP A 151 6.87 18.00 -9.12
N TRP A 152 6.32 17.59 -10.26
CA TRP A 152 4.89 17.32 -10.40
C TRP A 152 4.43 16.15 -9.52
N GLY A 153 5.18 15.06 -9.44
CA GLY A 153 4.89 13.94 -8.56
C GLY A 153 4.81 14.36 -7.09
N LYS A 154 5.74 15.22 -6.64
CA LYS A 154 5.72 15.78 -5.27
C LYS A 154 4.47 16.63 -5.01
N VAL A 155 4.13 17.55 -5.93
CA VAL A 155 2.95 18.41 -5.80
C VAL A 155 1.68 17.57 -5.77
N VAL A 156 1.56 16.59 -6.66
CA VAL A 156 0.42 15.67 -6.71
C VAL A 156 0.33 14.84 -5.43
N THR A 157 1.44 14.35 -4.87
CA THR A 157 1.44 13.65 -3.58
C THR A 157 0.89 14.53 -2.46
N ILE A 158 1.25 15.81 -2.39
CA ILE A 158 0.74 16.72 -1.37
C ILE A 158 -0.78 16.87 -1.49
N LEU A 159 -1.28 17.14 -2.70
CA LEU A 159 -2.72 17.26 -2.95
C LEU A 159 -3.46 15.95 -2.68
N TYR A 160 -2.88 14.83 -3.09
CA TYR A 160 -3.43 13.49 -2.88
C TYR A 160 -3.49 13.11 -1.39
N ALA A 161 -2.51 13.53 -0.59
CA ALA A 161 -2.48 13.31 0.86
C ALA A 161 -3.55 14.15 1.58
N ILE A 162 -3.76 15.41 1.18
CA ILE A 162 -4.77 16.30 1.79
C ILE A 162 -6.18 15.69 1.72
N ILE A 163 -6.53 15.04 0.61
CA ILE A 163 -7.84 14.41 0.42
C ILE A 163 -7.84 12.96 0.96
N GLY A 164 -6.75 12.22 0.73
CA GLY A 164 -6.66 10.81 1.05
C GLY A 164 -6.60 10.50 2.54
N ILE A 165 -5.92 11.32 3.34
CA ILE A 165 -5.77 11.10 4.78
C ILE A 165 -7.12 11.21 5.50
N PRO A 166 -7.94 12.28 5.33
CA PRO A 166 -9.27 12.33 5.92
C PRO A 166 -10.17 11.17 5.47
N LEU A 167 -10.10 10.79 4.20
CA LEU A 167 -10.89 9.67 3.66
C LEU A 167 -10.49 8.34 4.32
N MET A 168 -9.19 8.09 4.48
CA MET A 168 -8.67 6.92 5.18
C MET A 168 -9.08 6.90 6.65
N LEU A 169 -9.00 8.03 7.35
CA LEU A 169 -9.43 8.14 8.75
C LEU A 169 -10.92 7.85 8.93
N PHE A 170 -11.76 8.36 8.02
CA PHE A 170 -13.20 8.08 8.03
C PHE A 170 -13.49 6.60 7.77
N CYS A 171 -12.78 6.00 6.81
CA CYS A 171 -12.86 4.57 6.54
C CYS A 171 -12.41 3.73 7.75
N LEU A 172 -11.31 4.10 8.41
CA LEU A 172 -10.78 3.41 9.58
C LEU A 172 -11.75 3.48 10.77
N SER A 173 -12.38 4.62 11.01
CA SER A 173 -13.41 4.78 12.03
C SER A 173 -14.62 3.85 11.78
N SER A 174 -15.06 3.83 10.53
CA SER A 174 -16.16 2.99 10.04
C SER A 174 -15.88 1.49 10.22
N ILE A 175 -14.68 1.05 9.83
CA ILE A 175 -14.19 -0.33 10.03
C ILE A 175 -14.06 -0.65 11.52
N GLY A 176 -13.50 0.26 12.31
CA GLY A 176 -13.32 0.08 13.76
C GLY A 176 -14.65 -0.13 14.49
N HIS A 177 -15.70 0.61 14.13
CA HIS A 177 -17.03 0.43 14.69
C HIS A 177 -17.62 -0.95 14.31
N ALA A 178 -17.49 -1.36 13.04
CA ALA A 178 -17.92 -2.67 12.57
C ALA A 178 -17.18 -3.82 13.27
N MET A 179 -15.86 -3.69 13.46
CA MET A 179 -15.05 -4.65 14.20
C MET A 179 -15.47 -4.74 15.67
N ALA A 180 -15.66 -3.61 16.35
CA ALA A 180 -16.10 -3.59 17.74
C ALA A 180 -17.48 -4.24 17.94
N HIS A 181 -18.42 -3.99 17.03
CA HIS A 181 -19.74 -4.63 17.06
C HIS A 181 -19.62 -6.15 16.83
N SER A 182 -18.77 -6.55 15.89
CA SER A 182 -18.49 -7.97 15.61
C SER A 182 -17.88 -8.67 16.84
N PHE A 183 -16.91 -8.03 17.52
CA PHE A 183 -16.34 -8.57 18.75
C PHE A 183 -17.34 -8.65 19.90
N LYS A 184 -18.18 -7.63 20.10
CA LYS A 184 -19.26 -7.70 21.11
C LYS A 184 -20.26 -8.80 20.81
N PHE A 185 -20.63 -8.99 19.54
CA PHE A 185 -21.52 -10.05 19.11
C PHE A 185 -20.92 -11.44 19.34
N ILE A 186 -19.65 -11.63 18.97
CA ILE A 186 -18.90 -12.87 19.21
C ILE A 186 -18.78 -13.14 20.71
N TYR A 187 -18.40 -12.12 21.50
CA TYR A 187 -18.29 -12.24 22.95
C TYR A 187 -19.63 -12.60 23.60
N TRP A 188 -20.73 -11.91 23.25
CA TRP A 188 -22.08 -12.26 23.69
C TRP A 188 -22.41 -13.70 23.31
N LYS A 189 -22.21 -14.10 22.05
CA LYS A 189 -22.53 -15.44 21.58
C LYS A 189 -21.71 -16.50 22.31
N CYS A 190 -20.40 -16.33 22.46
CA CYS A 190 -19.52 -17.28 23.14
C CYS A 190 -19.81 -17.37 24.64
N LEU A 191 -19.94 -16.25 25.37
CA LEU A 191 -20.26 -16.27 26.80
C LEU A 191 -21.68 -16.75 27.07
N CYS A 192 -22.69 -16.35 26.29
CA CYS A 192 -24.04 -16.88 26.47
C CYS A 192 -24.13 -18.37 26.07
N TYR A 193 -23.36 -18.86 25.10
CA TYR A 193 -23.34 -20.30 24.78
C TYR A 193 -22.72 -21.13 25.91
N LEU A 194 -21.69 -20.60 26.59
CA LEU A 194 -21.09 -21.22 27.77
C LEU A 194 -21.97 -21.08 29.04
N CYS A 195 -22.67 -19.97 29.21
CA CYS A 195 -23.55 -19.74 30.39
C CYS A 195 -24.96 -20.35 30.25
N VAL A 196 -25.47 -20.57 29.02
CA VAL A 196 -26.78 -21.16 28.73
C VAL A 196 -26.66 -22.63 28.28
N ALA A 197 -25.47 -23.24 28.35
CA ALA A 197 -25.35 -24.69 28.26
C ALA A 197 -26.19 -25.31 29.40
N PRO A 198 -27.30 -26.01 29.11
CA PRO A 198 -28.21 -26.46 30.15
C PRO A 198 -27.49 -27.48 31.03
N LYS A 199 -27.37 -27.20 32.33
CA LYS A 199 -27.01 -28.25 33.31
C LYS A 199 -28.09 -29.32 33.22
N ARG A 200 -27.75 -30.46 32.60
CA ARG A 200 -28.63 -31.61 32.39
C ARG A 200 -29.10 -32.11 33.76
N HIS A 201 -30.28 -31.68 34.20
CA HIS A 201 -30.86 -32.08 35.47
C HIS A 201 -31.16 -33.59 35.40
N ARG A 202 -30.32 -34.43 36.03
CA ARG A 202 -30.60 -35.86 36.20
C ARG A 202 -31.88 -35.98 37.04
N ARG A 203 -32.96 -36.49 36.44
CA ARG A 203 -34.18 -36.85 37.18
C ARG A 203 -33.87 -38.10 38.02
N PRO A 204 -34.22 -38.15 39.31
CA PRO A 204 -34.02 -39.36 40.12
C PRO A 204 -34.96 -40.46 39.62
N ALA A 205 -34.42 -41.68 39.49
CA ALA A 205 -35.16 -42.86 39.09
C ALA A 205 -36.25 -43.18 40.13
N GLN A 206 -37.51 -43.09 39.72
CA GLN A 206 -38.64 -43.43 40.57
C GLN A 206 -38.68 -44.96 40.74
N LYS A 207 -38.37 -45.40 41.96
CA LYS A 207 -38.36 -46.80 42.40
C LYS A 207 -39.79 -47.34 42.31
N ARG A 208 -40.09 -48.18 41.32
CA ARG A 208 -41.34 -48.97 41.26
C ARG A 208 -41.27 -50.03 42.35
N ARG A 209 -42.27 -50.02 43.24
CA ARG A 209 -42.56 -51.13 44.16
C ARG A 209 -43.28 -52.23 43.41
#